data_AF-A0A7X7R6G7-F1
#
_entry.id   AF-A0A7X7R6G7-F1
#
_cell.length_a   1.000
_cell.length_b   1.000
_cell.length_c   1.000
_cell.angle_alpha   90.00
_cell.angle_beta   90.00
_cell.angle_gamma   90.00
#
_symmetry.space_group_name_H-M   'P 1'
#
loop_
_entity.id
_entity.type
_entity.pdbx_description
1 polymer ?
#
loop_
_entity_poly.entity_id
_entity_poly.type
_entity_poly.pdbx_seq_one_letter_code
_entity_poly.pdbx_strand_id
1 'polypeptide(L)'
;MKHCNICHVDIKTNQKYCPLCHQVLEGEADPEYKELYPEYVPLRREVLPLTKKVILFMTLVSVLVLLAVNLLTWDGTFWSLIPIGG
;
A
#
# COMPACT_ATOMS: atom_id res chain seq x y z
N MET A 1 -32.64 -0.54 -7.74
CA MET A 1 -31.93 -1.85 -7.75
C MET A 1 -30.99 -1.84 -8.94
N LYS A 2 -29.81 -2.46 -8.83
CA LYS A 2 -28.88 -2.53 -9.95
C LYS A 2 -28.90 -3.91 -10.60
N HIS A 3 -28.68 -3.95 -11.90
CA HIS A 3 -28.69 -5.18 -12.69
C HIS A 3 -27.29 -5.56 -13.16
N CYS A 4 -26.98 -6.87 -13.16
CA CYS A 4 -25.74 -7.40 -13.73
C CYS A 4 -26.00 -8.14 -15.04
N ASN A 5 -25.49 -7.64 -16.15
CA ASN A 5 -25.67 -8.27 -17.48
C ASN A 5 -24.95 -9.62 -17.66
N ILE A 6 -23.95 -9.94 -16.82
CA ILE A 6 -23.20 -11.21 -16.91
C ILE A 6 -23.89 -12.30 -16.09
N CYS A 7 -24.26 -11.97 -14.84
CA CYS A 7 -24.89 -12.92 -13.93
C CYS A 7 -26.41 -12.97 -14.11
N HIS A 8 -27.00 -12.02 -14.82
CA HIS A 8 -28.44 -11.84 -15.01
C HIS A 8 -29.21 -11.80 -13.68
N VAL A 9 -28.66 -11.10 -12.70
CA VAL A 9 -29.26 -10.94 -11.36
C VAL A 9 -29.47 -9.47 -11.02
N ASP A 10 -30.57 -9.21 -10.31
CA ASP A 10 -30.85 -7.91 -9.71
C ASP A 10 -30.34 -7.88 -8.27
N ILE A 11 -29.49 -6.91 -7.97
CA ILE A 11 -28.85 -6.77 -6.68
C ILE A 11 -29.27 -5.43 -6.07
N LYS A 12 -29.77 -5.49 -4.83
CA LYS A 12 -29.99 -4.30 -4.01
C LYS A 12 -28.65 -3.89 -3.39
N THR A 13 -27.91 -3.03 -4.08
CA THR A 13 -26.66 -2.46 -3.58
C THR A 13 -26.37 -1.13 -4.24
N ASN A 14 -25.71 -0.25 -3.51
CA ASN A 14 -25.11 0.99 -3.97
C ASN A 14 -23.66 0.81 -4.43
N GLN A 15 -23.05 -0.35 -4.18
CA GLN A 15 -21.72 -0.69 -4.68
C GLN A 15 -21.66 -0.65 -6.22
N LYS A 16 -20.46 -0.37 -6.76
CA LYS A 16 -20.25 -0.22 -8.21
C LYS A 16 -20.11 -1.56 -8.95
N TYR A 17 -19.69 -2.60 -8.24
CA TYR A 17 -19.30 -3.88 -8.82
C TYR A 17 -20.20 -5.01 -8.34
N CYS A 18 -20.44 -5.99 -9.21
CA CYS A 18 -21.16 -7.21 -8.88
C CYS A 18 -20.31 -8.09 -7.95
N PRO A 19 -20.83 -8.56 -6.79
CA PRO A 19 -20.07 -9.39 -5.87
C PRO A 19 -19.78 -10.81 -6.42
N LEU A 20 -20.50 -11.23 -7.47
CA LEU A 20 -20.34 -12.55 -8.08
C LEU A 20 -19.26 -12.56 -9.17
N CYS A 21 -19.37 -11.65 -10.15
CA CYS A 21 -18.48 -11.63 -11.32
C CYS A 21 -17.57 -10.41 -11.39
N HIS A 22 -17.67 -9.47 -10.45
CA HIS A 22 -16.89 -8.22 -10.41
C HIS A 22 -17.07 -7.29 -11.62
N GLN A 23 -18.06 -7.55 -12.48
CA GLN A 23 -18.46 -6.64 -13.55
C GLN A 23 -19.12 -5.38 -12.96
N VAL A 24 -19.01 -4.25 -13.66
CA VAL A 24 -19.75 -3.02 -13.33
C VAL A 24 -21.25 -3.28 -13.44
N LEU A 25 -22.00 -2.86 -12.42
CA LEU A 25 -23.45 -2.97 -12.39
C LEU A 25 -24.11 -1.82 -13.16
N GLU A 26 -25.20 -2.12 -13.85
CA GLU A 26 -26.01 -1.13 -14.56
C GLU A 26 -27.19 -0.67 -13.69
N GLY A 27 -27.55 0.61 -13.83
CA GLY A 27 -28.64 1.24 -13.08
C GLY A 27 -28.17 2.26 -12.04
N GLU A 28 -29.13 3.00 -11.51
CA GLU A 28 -28.89 4.09 -10.57
C GLU A 28 -28.79 3.59 -9.13
N ALA A 29 -27.95 4.28 -8.34
CA ALA A 29 -27.87 4.07 -6.91
C ALA A 29 -29.15 4.59 -6.23
N ASP A 30 -29.64 3.84 -5.26
CA ASP A 30 -30.80 4.23 -4.46
C ASP A 30 -30.29 4.94 -3.19
N PRO A 31 -30.51 6.25 -3.04
CA PRO A 31 -30.00 7.01 -1.89
C PRO A 31 -30.64 6.60 -0.56
N GLU A 32 -31.82 5.96 -0.59
CA GLU A 32 -32.50 5.49 0.62
C GLU A 32 -31.99 4.11 1.07
N TYR A 33 -31.39 3.34 0.16
CA TYR A 33 -30.87 2.01 0.45
C TYR A 33 -29.59 2.07 1.32
N LYS A 34 -29.67 1.49 2.53
CA LYS A 34 -28.50 1.27 3.40
C LYS A 34 -27.92 -0.12 3.19
N GLU A 35 -26.61 -0.17 2.97
CA GLU A 35 -25.87 -1.44 2.87
C GLU A 35 -25.94 -2.21 4.18
N LEU A 36 -26.16 -3.53 4.08
CA LEU A 36 -26.19 -4.44 5.22
C LEU A 36 -24.79 -4.71 5.78
N TYR A 37 -23.78 -4.67 4.91
CA TYR A 37 -22.40 -4.93 5.26
C TYR A 37 -21.58 -3.65 5.11
N PRO A 38 -20.71 -3.34 6.08
CA PRO A 38 -19.79 -2.22 5.96
C PRO A 38 -18.80 -2.49 4.82
N GLU A 39 -18.32 -1.41 4.20
CA GLU A 39 -17.24 -1.51 3.22
C GLU A 39 -15.97 -2.05 3.89
N TYR A 40 -15.20 -2.86 3.15
CA TYR A 40 -13.96 -3.42 3.65
C TYR A 40 -12.99 -2.29 4.01
N VAL A 41 -12.61 -2.23 5.29
CA VAL A 41 -11.56 -1.34 5.77
C VAL A 41 -10.26 -2.14 5.82
N PRO A 42 -9.21 -1.77 5.05
CA PRO A 42 -7.95 -2.48 5.09
C PRO A 42 -7.32 -2.40 6.50
N LEU A 43 -6.99 -3.57 7.05
CA LEU A 43 -6.32 -3.70 8.36
C LEU A 43 -4.93 -3.05 8.37
N ARG A 44 -4.27 -2.98 7.20
CA ARG A 44 -2.95 -2.36 7.07
C ARG A 44 -3.12 -0.85 7.02
N ARG A 45 -2.62 -0.18 8.06
CA ARG A 45 -2.42 1.27 8.06
C ARG A 45 -1.47 1.62 6.92
N GLU A 46 -1.98 2.31 5.91
CA GLU A 46 -1.13 2.84 4.85
C GLU A 46 -0.17 3.85 5.47
N VAL A 47 1.13 3.57 5.38
CA VAL A 47 2.14 4.58 5.71
C VAL A 47 1.96 5.74 4.75
N LEU A 48 1.85 6.96 5.28
CA LEU A 48 1.67 8.14 4.45
C LEU A 48 2.82 8.22 3.42
N PRO A 49 2.54 8.67 2.19
CA PRO A 49 3.55 8.71 1.13
C PRO A 49 4.76 9.57 1.53
N LEU A 50 4.57 10.57 2.40
CA LEU A 50 5.64 11.39 2.95
C LEU A 50 6.54 10.64 3.93
N THR A 51 5.98 9.86 4.85
CA THR A 51 6.79 9.11 5.83
C THR A 51 7.69 8.09 5.13
N LYS A 52 7.18 7.44 4.08
CA LYS A 52 7.99 6.52 3.25
C LYS A 52 9.17 7.23 2.60
N LYS A 53 8.97 8.43 2.04
CA LYS A 53 10.03 9.22 1.40
C LYS A 53 11.09 9.68 2.41
N VAL A 54 10.69 10.13 3.60
CA VAL A 54 11.61 10.59 4.65
C VAL A 54 12.48 9.45 5.17
N ILE A 55 11.89 8.28 5.44
CA ILE A 55 12.64 7.10 5.88
C ILE A 55 13.69 6.71 4.82
N LEU A 56 13.30 6.66 3.55
CA LEU A 56 14.22 6.35 2.47
C LEU A 56 15.37 7.37 2.39
N PHE A 57 15.06 8.66 2.43
CA PHE A 57 16.08 9.71 2.43
C PHE A 57 17.05 9.56 3.62
N MET A 58 16.53 9.35 4.83
CA MET A 58 17.36 9.13 6.02
C MET A 58 18.29 7.92 5.88
N THR A 59 17.81 6.81 5.30
CA THR A 59 18.66 5.63 5.06
C THR A 59 19.80 5.91 4.08
N LEU A 60 19.55 6.68 3.02
CA LEU A 60 20.62 7.08 2.08
C LEU A 60 21.64 8.00 2.76
N VAL A 61 21.18 9.00 3.53
CA VAL A 61 22.07 9.90 4.26
C VAL A 61 22.92 9.12 5.26
N SER A 62 22.35 8.17 6.01
CA SER A 62 23.12 7.37 6.96
C SER A 62 24.21 6.54 6.26
N VAL A 63 23.92 5.96 5.09
CA VAL A 63 24.92 5.21 4.32
C VAL A 63 26.07 6.12 3.87
N LEU A 64 25.77 7.31 3.37
CA LEU A 64 26.79 8.28 2.96
C LEU A 64 27.65 8.75 4.14
N VAL A 65 27.02 9.01 5.29
CA VAL A 65 27.73 9.40 6.51
C VAL A 65 28.66 8.29 6.98
N LEU A 66 28.19 7.04 7.01
CA LEU A 66 29.03 5.89 7.38
C LEU A 66 30.21 5.70 6.42
N LEU A 67 29.99 5.86 5.11
CA LEU A 67 31.06 5.82 4.12
C LEU A 67 32.08 6.94 4.33
N ALA A 68 31.62 8.17 4.57
CA ALA A 68 32.49 9.30 4.82
C ALA A 68 33.32 9.10 6.09
N VAL A 69 32.71 8.70 7.20
CA VAL A 69 33.42 8.37 8.45
C VAL A 69 34.49 7.30 8.19
N ASN A 70 34.13 6.22 7.49
CA ASN A 70 35.06 5.13 7.17
C ASN A 70 36.26 5.59 6.32
N LEU A 71 36.07 6.56 5.42
CA LEU A 71 37.17 7.15 4.63
C LEU A 71 38.05 8.09 5.46
N LEU A 72 37.46 8.87 6.37
CA LEU A 72 38.22 9.81 7.20
C LEU A 72 39.01 9.12 8.32
N THR A 73 38.50 8.02 8.88
CA THR A 73 39.18 7.24 9.93
C THR A 73 40.10 6.16 9.36
N TRP A 74 40.55 6.32 8.12
CA TRP A 74 41.29 5.29 7.40
C TRP A 74 42.74 5.19 7.83
N ASP A 75 43.01 4.29 8.78
CA ASP A 75 44.35 3.84 9.21
C ASP A 75 44.72 2.46 8.62
N GLY A 76 44.31 2.19 7.36
CA GLY A 76 44.68 0.96 6.64
C GLY A 76 43.93 -0.32 7.06
N THR A 77 42.94 -0.22 7.95
CA THR A 77 42.07 -1.35 8.34
C THR A 77 40.61 -1.08 7.94
N PHE A 78 40.03 -1.97 7.13
CA PHE A 78 38.62 -1.89 6.75
C PHE A 78 37.72 -2.45 7.86
N TRP A 79 37.24 -1.58 8.75
CA TRP A 79 36.29 -1.95 9.81
C TRP A 79 34.97 -2.50 9.25
N SER A 80 34.62 -2.16 8.01
CA SER A 80 33.44 -2.66 7.30
C SER A 80 33.56 -4.10 6.76
N LEU A 81 34.76 -4.70 6.73
CA LEU A 81 34.98 -6.06 6.19
C LEU A 81 34.85 -7.16 7.26
N ILE A 82 35.01 -6.81 8.54
CA ILE A 82 34.96 -7.73 9.69
C ILE A 82 33.64 -8.51 9.75
N PRO A 83 32.45 -7.92 9.46
CA PRO A 83 31.18 -8.66 9.49
C PRO A 83 30.91 -9.52 8.24
N ILE A 84 31.71 -9.37 7.17
CA ILE A 84 31.46 -10.01 5.86
C ILE A 84 32.32 -11.28 5.70
N GLY A 85 33.47 -11.37 6.38
CA GLY A 85 34.38 -12.51 6.32
C GLY A 85 34.30 -13.43 7.54
N GLY A 86 33.09 -13.83 7.94
CA GLY A 86 32.89 -14.96 8.86
C GLY A 86 33.07 -16.29 8.14
#